data_AF-A0A0C2BZV2-F1
#
_entry.id   AF-A0A0C2BZV2-F1
#
_cell.length_a   1.000
_cell.length_b   1.000
_cell.length_c   1.000
_cell.angle_alpha   90.00
_cell.angle_beta   90.00
_cell.angle_gamma   90.00
#
_symmetry.space_group_name_H-M   'P 1'
#
loop_
_entity.id
_entity.type
_entity.pdbx_description
1 polymer ?
#
loop_
_entity_poly.entity_id
_entity_poly.type
_entity_poly.pdbx_seq_one_letter_code
_entity_poly.pdbx_strand_id
1 'polypeptide(L)'
;VIDNDDVELIDCPSEMLARWPFLQTEDILLALYSPEDVALDPVALCQELAKQAQLAGAHIYENCAVEEVLLGDERQIYAVNTGGGLVETPRFVDASGIWTGTVMAKSLPFRHIQTAAYPCTYTYIHSTKLPTVFNDLDGNVMMRATGFKTLCAGFPEDGIRPLARQNASQGVWTHPEPDWDLFGGVVTRETTA
;
A
#
# COMPACT_ATOMS: atom_id res chain seq x y z
N VAL A 1 -18.69 -2.21 4.04
CA VAL A 1 -18.64 -0.83 3.52
C VAL A 1 -18.77 0.03 4.75
N ILE A 2 -17.74 0.80 5.09
CA ILE A 2 -17.89 1.88 6.07
C ILE A 2 -18.51 3.00 5.23
N ASP A 3 -19.84 3.11 5.31
CA ASP A 3 -20.57 4.23 4.73
C ASP A 3 -20.44 5.39 5.71
N ASN A 4 -19.96 6.54 5.24
CA ASN A 4 -19.78 7.72 6.09
C ASN A 4 -20.66 8.85 5.53
N ASP A 5 -21.77 9.10 6.22
CA ASP A 5 -22.74 10.14 5.84
C ASP A 5 -22.26 11.56 6.18
N ASP A 6 -21.20 11.70 6.98
CA ASP A 6 -20.68 12.99 7.48
C ASP A 6 -19.59 13.60 6.59
N VAL A 7 -19.49 13.17 5.32
CA VAL A 7 -18.56 13.76 4.36
C VAL A 7 -19.04 15.15 3.94
N GLU A 8 -18.16 16.14 4.04
CA GLU A 8 -18.45 17.53 3.71
C GLU A 8 -17.77 17.95 2.41
N LEU A 9 -18.49 18.68 1.56
CA LEU A 9 -17.94 19.40 0.42
C LEU A 9 -17.77 20.87 0.80
N ILE A 10 -16.54 21.36 0.70
CA ILE A 10 -16.16 22.72 1.11
C ILE A 10 -15.72 23.48 -0.14
N ASP A 11 -16.45 24.51 -0.51
CA ASP A 11 -16.10 25.42 -1.62
C ASP A 11 -15.72 26.83 -1.14
N CYS A 12 -15.79 27.09 0.18
CA CYS A 12 -15.48 28.37 0.78
C CYS A 12 -13.99 28.46 1.20
N PRO A 13 -13.18 29.35 0.61
CA PRO A 13 -11.74 29.44 0.94
C PRO A 13 -11.45 29.75 2.41
N SER A 14 -12.27 30.57 3.07
CA SER A 14 -12.06 30.90 4.49
C SER A 14 -12.29 29.70 5.41
N GLU A 15 -13.21 28.80 5.03
CA GLU A 15 -13.43 27.55 5.75
C GLU A 15 -12.28 26.57 5.52
N MET A 16 -11.80 26.45 4.28
CA MET A 16 -10.61 25.66 3.97
C MET A 16 -9.41 26.13 4.80
N LEU A 17 -9.14 27.44 4.86
CA LEU A 17 -8.03 28.01 5.63
C LEU A 17 -8.22 27.85 7.15
N ALA A 18 -9.45 27.82 7.64
CA ALA A 18 -9.72 27.55 9.05
C ALA A 18 -9.33 26.11 9.43
N ARG A 19 -9.55 25.14 8.53
CA ARG A 19 -9.20 23.71 8.74
C ARG A 19 -7.74 23.40 8.37
N TRP A 20 -7.23 23.98 7.29
CA TRP A 20 -5.88 23.81 6.76
C TRP A 20 -5.18 25.16 6.55
N PRO A 21 -4.61 25.77 7.60
CA PRO A 21 -4.05 27.13 7.53
C PRO A 21 -2.86 27.33 6.59
N PHE A 22 -2.27 26.23 6.11
CA PHE A 22 -1.10 26.25 5.22
C PHE A 22 -1.47 26.04 3.74
N LEU A 23 -2.75 25.92 3.43
CA LEU A 23 -3.24 25.69 2.08
C LEU A 23 -3.22 26.99 1.27
N GLN A 24 -2.82 26.91 0.01
CA GLN A 24 -3.08 27.95 -0.98
C GLN A 24 -4.44 27.62 -1.62
N THR A 25 -5.40 28.54 -1.61
CA THR A 25 -6.80 28.26 -1.94
C THR A 25 -7.26 28.87 -3.26
N GLU A 26 -6.43 29.67 -3.89
CA GLU A 26 -6.74 30.49 -5.08
C GLU A 26 -7.15 29.64 -6.30
N ASP A 27 -6.60 28.43 -6.41
CA ASP A 27 -6.85 27.47 -7.49
C ASP A 27 -7.71 26.27 -7.06
N ILE A 28 -8.20 26.25 -5.81
CA ILE A 28 -9.01 25.15 -5.28
C ILE A 28 -10.49 25.46 -5.52
N LEU A 29 -11.13 24.67 -6.38
CA LEU A 29 -12.57 24.79 -6.64
C LEU A 29 -13.42 24.12 -5.55
N LEU A 30 -12.94 23.00 -5.00
CA LEU A 30 -13.70 22.18 -4.05
C LEU A 30 -12.75 21.30 -3.24
N ALA A 31 -12.98 21.21 -1.93
CA ALA A 31 -12.35 20.24 -1.05
C ALA A 31 -13.39 19.24 -0.54
N LEU A 32 -12.99 17.96 -0.43
CA LEU A 32 -13.76 16.92 0.22
C LEU A 32 -13.13 16.64 1.59
N TYR A 33 -13.93 16.79 2.64
CA TYR A 33 -13.51 16.50 4.01
C TYR A 33 -14.24 15.26 4.53
N SER A 34 -13.47 14.26 4.96
CA SER A 34 -13.99 13.07 5.64
C SER A 34 -13.49 13.08 7.09
N PRO A 35 -14.35 13.34 8.09
CA PRO A 35 -13.93 13.46 9.48
C PRO A 35 -13.44 12.14 10.10
N GLU A 36 -13.88 11.00 9.55
CA GLU A 36 -13.53 9.66 10.04
C GLU A 36 -12.31 9.06 9.35
N ASP A 37 -11.72 9.75 8.37
CA ASP A 37 -10.52 9.25 7.70
C ASP A 37 -9.35 9.19 8.69
N VAL A 38 -8.72 8.00 8.77
CA VAL A 38 -7.64 7.75 9.70
C VAL A 38 -6.32 7.45 9.01
N ALA A 39 -5.29 8.09 9.54
CA ALA A 39 -3.89 7.88 9.19
C ALA A 39 -3.26 6.95 10.23
N LEU A 40 -3.18 5.64 9.94
CA LEU A 40 -2.60 4.67 10.87
C LEU A 40 -1.10 4.44 10.63
N ASP A 41 -0.42 3.95 11.65
CA ASP A 41 0.91 3.32 11.51
C ASP A 41 0.69 1.89 11.02
N PRO A 42 1.16 1.54 9.80
CA PRO A 42 0.91 0.22 9.24
C PRO A 42 1.61 -0.91 10.01
N VAL A 43 2.77 -0.65 10.62
CA VAL A 43 3.50 -1.67 11.39
C VAL A 43 2.74 -1.97 12.67
N ALA A 44 2.34 -0.93 13.41
CA ALA A 44 1.58 -1.11 14.64
C ALA A 44 0.21 -1.77 14.39
N LEU A 45 -0.46 -1.40 13.29
CA LEU A 45 -1.71 -2.03 12.86
C LEU A 45 -1.53 -3.53 12.60
N CYS A 46 -0.52 -3.92 11.82
CA CYS A 46 -0.23 -5.32 11.53
C CYS A 46 0.09 -6.12 12.81
N GLN A 47 0.87 -5.55 13.73
CA GLN A 47 1.20 -6.19 15.01
C GLN A 47 -0.04 -6.42 15.87
N GLU A 48 -0.94 -5.43 15.97
CA GLU A 48 -2.16 -5.59 16.76
C GLU A 48 -3.13 -6.59 16.09
N LEU A 49 -3.27 -6.55 14.76
CA LEU A 49 -4.08 -7.55 14.03
C LEU A 49 -3.53 -8.98 14.23
N ALA A 50 -2.22 -9.17 14.16
CA ALA A 50 -1.57 -10.46 14.39
C ALA A 50 -1.85 -10.97 15.81
N LYS A 51 -1.71 -10.12 16.82
CA LYS A 51 -2.03 -10.43 18.22
C LYS A 51 -3.51 -10.79 18.40
N GLN A 52 -4.43 -10.03 17.83
CA GLN A 52 -5.87 -10.31 17.92
C GLN A 52 -6.22 -11.64 17.22
N ALA A 53 -5.61 -11.93 16.08
CA ALA A 53 -5.78 -13.21 15.39
C ALA A 53 -5.28 -14.38 16.26
N GLN A 54 -4.12 -14.25 16.92
CA GLN A 54 -3.61 -15.27 17.85
C GLN A 54 -4.53 -15.47 19.05
N LEU A 55 -5.08 -14.40 19.63
CA LEU A 55 -6.07 -14.48 20.71
C LEU A 55 -7.36 -15.19 20.26
N ALA A 56 -7.72 -15.04 18.98
CA ALA A 56 -8.83 -15.77 18.35
C ALA A 56 -8.48 -17.21 17.94
N GLY A 57 -7.25 -17.68 18.20
CA GLY A 57 -6.81 -19.05 17.95
C GLY A 57 -6.03 -19.28 16.65
N ALA A 58 -5.66 -18.22 15.92
CA ALA A 58 -4.79 -18.35 14.77
C ALA A 58 -3.34 -18.69 15.18
N HIS A 59 -2.67 -19.49 14.35
CA HIS A 59 -1.24 -19.76 14.49
C HIS A 59 -0.47 -18.95 13.46
N ILE A 60 0.60 -18.27 13.88
CA ILE A 60 1.46 -17.46 13.02
C ILE A 60 2.87 -18.04 13.08
N TYR A 61 3.41 -18.38 11.92
CA TYR A 61 4.75 -18.94 11.76
C TYR A 61 5.58 -18.01 10.89
N GLU A 62 6.52 -17.29 11.51
CA GLU A 62 7.49 -16.46 10.80
C GLU A 62 8.69 -17.28 10.31
N ASN A 63 9.44 -16.77 9.35
CA ASN A 63 10.56 -17.48 8.72
C ASN A 63 10.17 -18.86 8.14
N CYS A 64 8.89 -19.02 7.80
CA CYS A 64 8.31 -20.25 7.27
C CYS A 64 7.80 -19.98 5.85
N ALA A 65 8.71 -20.04 4.88
CA ALA A 65 8.42 -19.83 3.47
C ALA A 65 7.45 -20.88 2.95
N VAL A 66 6.44 -20.48 2.16
CA VAL A 66 5.59 -21.40 1.41
C VAL A 66 6.30 -21.76 0.11
N GLU A 67 6.59 -23.05 -0.06
CA GLU A 67 7.36 -23.55 -1.20
C GLU A 67 6.44 -24.07 -2.30
N GLU A 68 5.37 -24.78 -1.95
CA GLU A 68 4.46 -25.40 -2.91
C GLU A 68 3.05 -25.57 -2.35
N VAL A 69 2.04 -25.25 -3.16
CA VAL A 69 0.64 -25.64 -2.92
C VAL A 69 0.39 -26.96 -3.63
N LEU A 70 -0.05 -27.97 -2.87
CA LEU A 70 -0.27 -29.31 -3.35
C LEU A 70 -1.72 -29.52 -3.77
N LEU A 71 -1.90 -30.00 -5.00
CA LEU A 71 -3.19 -30.20 -5.64
C LEU A 71 -3.43 -31.70 -5.89
N GLY A 72 -4.64 -32.16 -5.60
CA GLY A 72 -5.10 -33.51 -5.94
C GLY A 72 -5.56 -33.62 -7.40
N ASP A 73 -6.08 -34.79 -7.76
CA ASP A 73 -6.44 -35.13 -9.15
C ASP A 73 -7.49 -34.20 -9.77
N GLU A 74 -8.44 -33.70 -8.97
CA GLU A 74 -9.48 -32.76 -9.40
C GLU A 74 -9.06 -31.29 -9.17
N ARG A 75 -7.76 -31.03 -8.95
CA ARG A 75 -7.17 -29.72 -8.65
C ARG A 75 -7.63 -29.07 -7.34
N GLN A 76 -8.20 -29.85 -6.43
CA GLN A 76 -8.47 -29.44 -5.06
C GLN A 76 -7.17 -29.32 -4.26
N ILE A 77 -7.07 -28.28 -3.43
CA ILE A 77 -5.94 -28.12 -2.50
C ILE A 77 -6.11 -29.14 -1.38
N TYR A 78 -5.04 -29.85 -1.01
CA TYR A 78 -5.05 -30.73 0.15
C TYR A 78 -3.95 -30.42 1.17
N ALA A 79 -2.87 -29.76 0.75
CA ALA A 79 -1.80 -29.36 1.64
C ALA A 79 -0.94 -28.25 1.04
N VAL A 80 -0.10 -27.66 1.89
CA VAL A 80 0.92 -26.68 1.53
C VAL A 80 2.26 -27.15 2.11
N ASN A 81 3.27 -27.28 1.25
CA ASN A 81 4.63 -27.54 1.66
C ASN A 81 5.32 -26.22 2.04
N THR A 82 5.98 -26.21 3.18
CA THR A 82 6.66 -25.02 3.73
C THR A 82 8.04 -25.38 4.24
N GLY A 83 8.90 -24.37 4.46
CA GLY A 83 10.20 -24.57 5.11
C GLY A 83 10.11 -25.12 6.54
N GLY A 84 8.94 -25.05 7.19
CA GLY A 84 8.65 -25.63 8.50
C GLY A 84 7.99 -27.02 8.45
N GLY A 85 7.75 -27.57 7.26
CA GLY A 85 7.08 -28.85 7.05
C GLY A 85 5.75 -28.74 6.31
N LEU A 86 5.00 -29.84 6.29
CA LEU A 86 3.74 -29.95 5.58
C LEU A 86 2.57 -29.45 6.43
N VAL A 87 1.70 -28.63 5.85
CA VAL A 87 0.45 -28.18 6.47
C VAL A 87 -0.73 -28.70 5.65
N GLU A 88 -1.51 -29.63 6.22
CA GLU A 88 -2.74 -30.12 5.58
C GLU A 88 -3.84 -29.06 5.63
N THR A 89 -4.41 -28.72 4.47
CA THR A 89 -5.47 -27.73 4.38
C THR A 89 -6.27 -27.90 3.08
N PRO A 90 -7.61 -27.74 3.13
CA PRO A 90 -8.43 -27.71 1.92
C PRO A 90 -8.36 -26.38 1.18
N ARG A 91 -7.74 -25.35 1.76
CA ARG A 91 -7.73 -23.97 1.24
C ARG A 91 -6.39 -23.30 1.45
N PHE A 92 -6.01 -22.49 0.47
CA PHE A 92 -4.84 -21.62 0.51
C PHE A 92 -5.24 -20.22 0.05
N VAL A 93 -4.77 -19.19 0.75
CA VAL A 93 -4.94 -17.79 0.38
C VAL A 93 -3.55 -17.19 0.23
N ASP A 94 -3.22 -16.76 -0.99
CA ASP A 94 -1.97 -16.06 -1.25
C ASP A 94 -2.14 -14.57 -0.92
N ALA A 95 -1.64 -14.16 0.24
CA ALA A 95 -1.59 -12.78 0.68
C ALA A 95 -0.13 -12.24 0.69
N SER A 96 0.73 -12.75 -0.19
CA SER A 96 2.16 -12.42 -0.21
C SER A 96 2.51 -11.10 -0.92
N GLY A 97 1.55 -10.18 -1.08
CA GLY A 97 1.80 -8.84 -1.62
C GLY A 97 2.47 -8.85 -2.99
N ILE A 98 3.65 -8.23 -3.11
CA ILE A 98 4.40 -8.20 -4.38
C ILE A 98 4.88 -9.57 -4.87
N TRP A 99 4.91 -10.58 -3.99
CA TRP A 99 5.27 -11.97 -4.31
C TRP A 99 4.06 -12.83 -4.72
N THR A 100 2.85 -12.25 -4.77
CA THR A 100 1.64 -13.01 -5.11
C THR A 100 1.78 -13.69 -6.47
N GLY A 101 1.36 -14.95 -6.54
CA GLY A 101 1.45 -15.77 -7.75
C GLY A 101 2.85 -16.30 -8.02
N THR A 102 3.83 -16.13 -7.12
CA THR A 102 5.15 -16.79 -7.25
C THR A 102 5.21 -18.18 -6.64
N VAL A 103 4.27 -18.50 -5.73
CA VAL A 103 4.19 -19.81 -5.08
C VAL A 103 3.91 -20.90 -6.12
N MET A 104 4.69 -21.98 -6.05
CA MET A 104 4.58 -23.09 -6.99
C MET A 104 3.30 -23.90 -6.73
N ALA A 105 2.65 -24.31 -7.81
CA ALA A 105 1.61 -25.33 -7.85
C ALA A 105 1.83 -26.16 -9.13
N LYS A 106 2.61 -27.25 -9.04
CA LYS A 106 3.15 -27.99 -10.20
C LYS A 106 2.08 -28.46 -11.19
N SER A 107 0.90 -28.82 -10.71
CA SER A 107 -0.20 -29.34 -11.55
C SER A 107 -0.88 -28.26 -12.42
N LEU A 108 -0.50 -26.99 -12.27
CA LEU A 108 -1.00 -25.89 -13.12
C LEU A 108 -0.18 -25.76 -14.41
N PRO A 109 -0.78 -25.28 -15.53
CA PRO A 109 -0.08 -25.13 -16.81
C PRO A 109 1.21 -24.30 -16.74
N PHE A 110 1.21 -23.25 -15.92
CA PHE A 110 2.37 -22.37 -15.71
C PHE A 110 3.12 -22.67 -14.40
N ARG A 111 2.74 -23.75 -13.70
CA ARG A 111 3.25 -24.14 -12.36
C ARG A 111 3.05 -23.09 -11.25
N HIS A 112 2.29 -22.03 -11.50
CA HIS A 112 1.87 -21.01 -10.53
C HIS A 112 0.61 -20.31 -11.05
N ILE A 113 -0.04 -19.52 -10.18
CA ILE A 113 -1.17 -18.68 -10.56
C ILE A 113 -0.65 -17.39 -11.21
N GLN A 114 -1.12 -17.08 -12.41
CA GLN A 114 -0.83 -15.82 -13.08
C GLN A 114 -1.66 -14.70 -12.44
N THR A 115 -0.99 -13.65 -11.99
CA THR A 115 -1.63 -12.46 -11.42
C THR A 115 -1.39 -11.26 -12.33
N ALA A 116 -2.44 -10.53 -12.68
CA ALA A 116 -2.32 -9.25 -13.40
C ALA A 116 -1.93 -8.11 -12.44
N ALA A 117 -0.86 -8.30 -11.69
CA ALA A 117 -0.34 -7.35 -10.71
C ALA A 117 1.18 -7.28 -10.80
N TYR A 118 1.70 -6.06 -10.93
CA TYR A 118 3.12 -5.79 -11.01
C TYR A 118 3.52 -4.87 -9.87
N PRO A 119 4.63 -5.17 -9.16
CA PRO A 119 5.16 -4.22 -8.20
C PRO A 119 5.56 -2.93 -8.93
N CYS A 120 5.26 -1.81 -8.31
CA CYS A 120 5.62 -0.48 -8.80
C CYS A 120 6.22 0.32 -7.65
N THR A 121 6.91 1.40 -7.99
CA THR A 121 7.48 2.34 -7.02
C THR A 121 6.71 3.64 -7.03
N TYR A 122 6.62 4.25 -5.85
CA TYR A 122 6.30 5.66 -5.69
C TYR A 122 7.31 6.25 -4.70
N THR A 123 7.50 7.57 -4.78
CA THR A 123 8.52 8.27 -4.01
C THR A 123 7.85 9.17 -2.99
N TYR A 124 8.46 9.29 -1.82
CA TYR A 124 8.05 10.26 -0.81
C TYR A 124 9.25 10.86 -0.08
N ILE A 125 9.05 12.06 0.44
CA ILE A 125 9.99 12.76 1.31
C ILE A 125 9.41 12.94 2.70
N HIS A 126 10.29 13.14 3.67
CA HIS A 126 9.91 13.52 5.02
C HIS A 126 10.37 14.95 5.33
N SER A 127 9.47 15.74 5.91
CA SER A 127 9.75 17.09 6.41
C SER A 127 9.47 17.19 7.91
N THR A 128 9.67 18.39 8.47
CA THR A 128 9.17 18.75 9.80
C THR A 128 7.66 18.58 9.88
N LYS A 129 7.15 18.31 11.07
CA LYS A 129 5.73 18.04 11.27
C LYS A 129 4.88 19.27 10.94
N LEU A 130 3.98 19.09 9.99
CA LEU A 130 2.82 19.92 9.71
C LEU A 130 1.56 19.13 10.11
N PRO A 131 0.60 19.72 10.83
CA PRO A 131 -0.61 19.04 11.28
C PRO A 131 -1.63 18.90 10.14
N THR A 132 -1.25 18.27 9.04
CA THR A 132 -2.08 18.19 7.84
C THR A 132 -2.15 16.77 7.27
N VAL A 133 -3.33 16.42 6.77
CA VAL A 133 -3.56 15.26 5.91
C VAL A 133 -4.43 15.76 4.77
N PHE A 134 -3.93 15.70 3.54
CA PHE A 134 -4.70 16.03 2.35
C PHE A 134 -4.11 15.34 1.12
N ASN A 135 -4.94 15.23 0.08
CA ASN A 135 -4.55 14.75 -1.24
C ASN A 135 -4.82 15.88 -2.23
N ASP A 136 -3.78 16.34 -2.92
CA ASP A 136 -3.92 17.17 -4.13
C ASP A 136 -4.07 16.21 -5.31
N LEU A 137 -5.32 16.01 -5.72
CA LEU A 137 -5.67 15.08 -6.79
C LEU A 137 -5.19 15.57 -8.16
N ASP A 138 -5.18 16.89 -8.39
CA ASP A 138 -4.71 17.47 -9.65
C ASP A 138 -3.18 17.44 -9.74
N GLY A 139 -2.51 17.59 -8.60
CA GLY A 139 -1.05 17.54 -8.47
C GLY A 139 -0.49 16.14 -8.33
N ASN A 140 -1.31 15.10 -8.16
CA ASN A 140 -0.87 13.73 -7.84
C ASN A 140 0.03 13.67 -6.59
N VAL A 141 -0.32 14.43 -5.55
CA VAL A 141 0.43 14.53 -4.29
C VAL A 141 -0.45 14.13 -3.10
N MET A 142 0.12 13.35 -2.19
CA MET A 142 -0.45 13.10 -0.86
C MET A 142 0.48 13.66 0.21
N MET A 143 -0.08 14.41 1.16
CA MET A 143 0.64 14.82 2.35
C MET A 143 -0.05 14.28 3.60
N ARG A 144 0.73 13.76 4.54
CA ARG A 144 0.20 13.20 5.79
C ARG A 144 1.14 13.41 6.96
N ALA A 145 0.62 13.96 8.03
CA ALA A 145 1.30 14.01 9.32
C ALA A 145 1.50 12.58 9.88
N THR A 146 2.71 12.30 10.36
CA THR A 146 3.03 11.13 11.18
C THR A 146 3.24 11.57 12.63
N GLY A 147 3.67 10.67 13.51
CA GLY A 147 3.97 11.02 14.90
C GLY A 147 4.90 12.24 15.03
N PHE A 148 5.95 12.31 14.21
CA PHE A 148 7.03 13.29 14.34
C PHE A 148 7.40 14.06 13.06
N LYS A 149 6.94 13.62 11.89
CA LYS A 149 7.28 14.19 10.58
C LYS A 149 6.05 14.35 9.72
N THR A 150 6.14 15.09 8.62
CA THR A 150 5.14 15.01 7.55
C THR A 150 5.73 14.24 6.38
N LEU A 151 4.97 13.27 5.88
CA LEU A 151 5.26 12.55 4.65
C LEU A 151 4.61 13.29 3.50
N CYS A 152 5.35 13.51 2.42
CA CYS A 152 4.84 14.02 1.15
C CYS A 152 5.20 13.02 0.06
N ALA A 153 4.19 12.35 -0.50
CA ALA A 153 4.30 11.37 -1.57
C ALA A 153 3.82 11.96 -2.89
N GLY A 154 4.46 11.56 -3.98
CA GLY A 154 4.15 12.00 -5.33
C GLY A 154 3.95 10.79 -6.24
N PHE A 155 2.96 10.89 -7.11
CA PHE A 155 2.53 9.81 -8.00
C PHE A 155 2.60 10.25 -9.47
N PRO A 156 3.80 10.52 -10.02
CA PRO A 156 3.95 10.92 -11.42
C PRO A 156 3.50 9.78 -12.34
N GLU A 157 2.45 9.99 -13.14
CA GLU A 157 1.92 8.99 -14.07
C GLU A 157 3.01 8.49 -15.04
N ASP A 158 3.78 9.42 -15.59
CA ASP A 158 4.90 9.14 -16.50
C ASP A 158 6.05 8.39 -15.82
N GLY A 159 6.10 8.39 -14.48
CA GLY A 159 7.17 7.81 -13.68
C GLY A 159 6.91 6.41 -13.15
N ILE A 160 5.64 5.98 -13.10
CA ILE A 160 5.28 4.66 -12.59
C ILE A 160 5.72 3.61 -13.62
N ARG A 161 6.63 2.73 -13.19
CA ARG A 161 7.14 1.63 -14.01
C ARG A 161 6.92 0.30 -13.30
N PRO A 162 6.41 -0.73 -14.01
CA PRO A 162 6.36 -2.06 -13.46
C PRO A 162 7.79 -2.54 -13.24
N LEU A 163 8.08 -2.99 -12.03
CA LEU A 163 9.33 -3.62 -11.72
C LEU A 163 9.27 -5.08 -12.16
N ALA A 164 10.29 -5.50 -12.90
CA ALA A 164 10.51 -6.90 -13.16
C ALA A 164 10.71 -7.62 -11.81
N ARG A 165 10.07 -8.79 -11.66
CA ARG A 165 10.30 -9.67 -10.50
C ARG A 165 11.68 -10.34 -10.64
N GLN A 166 12.77 -9.57 -10.65
CA GLN A 166 14.13 -10.09 -10.77
C GLN A 166 14.48 -10.88 -9.51
N ASN A 167 14.91 -12.14 -9.67
CA ASN A 167 15.46 -12.97 -8.60
C ASN A 167 14.68 -12.91 -7.28
N ALA A 168 13.35 -13.07 -7.35
CA ALA A 168 12.46 -13.06 -6.19
C ALA A 168 12.69 -14.31 -5.32
N SER A 169 13.85 -14.42 -4.68
CA SER A 169 13.96 -15.17 -3.43
C SER A 169 13.01 -14.51 -2.44
N GLN A 170 12.07 -15.30 -1.92
CA GLN A 170 11.06 -14.82 -0.99
C GLN A 170 11.74 -14.08 0.18
N GLY A 171 11.27 -12.87 0.50
CA GLY A 171 11.70 -12.11 1.69
C GLY A 171 12.81 -11.07 1.49
N VAL A 172 13.39 -10.93 0.30
CA VAL A 172 14.35 -9.84 0.01
C VAL A 172 13.74 -8.85 -0.99
N TRP A 173 13.54 -7.61 -0.54
CA TRP A 173 13.19 -6.49 -1.40
C TRP A 173 14.33 -5.49 -1.44
N THR A 174 14.84 -5.22 -2.64
CA THR A 174 15.77 -4.12 -2.85
C THR A 174 14.96 -2.86 -3.13
N HIS A 175 15.09 -1.87 -2.26
CA HIS A 175 14.49 -0.56 -2.52
C HIS A 175 15.28 0.10 -3.66
N PRO A 176 14.65 0.46 -4.79
CA PRO A 176 15.33 1.17 -5.86
C PRO A 176 15.68 2.58 -5.41
N GLU A 177 16.74 3.15 -5.99
CA GLU A 177 17.09 4.55 -5.76
C GLU A 177 15.96 5.46 -6.25
N PRO A 178 15.57 6.48 -5.47
CA PRO A 178 14.54 7.43 -5.87
C PRO A 178 15.00 8.31 -7.03
N ASP A 179 14.11 8.52 -8.00
CA ASP A 179 14.29 9.51 -9.05
C ASP A 179 13.80 10.88 -8.55
N TRP A 180 14.73 11.68 -8.04
CA TRP A 180 14.41 12.99 -7.48
C TRP A 180 14.05 14.04 -8.52
N ASP A 181 14.53 13.91 -9.75
CA ASP A 181 14.20 14.84 -10.83
C ASP A 181 12.74 14.66 -11.26
N LEU A 182 12.32 13.40 -11.43
CA LEU A 182 10.94 13.03 -11.69
C LEU A 182 10.00 13.41 -10.54
N PHE A 183 10.39 13.14 -9.29
CA PHE A 183 9.61 13.53 -8.11
C PHE A 183 9.52 15.05 -7.97
N GLY A 184 10.62 15.76 -8.23
CA GLY A 184 10.71 17.21 -8.19
C GLY A 184 9.63 17.87 -9.02
N GLY A 185 9.44 17.42 -10.26
CA GLY A 185 8.41 17.95 -11.16
C GLY A 185 6.96 17.83 -10.64
N VAL A 186 6.70 16.89 -9.73
CA VAL A 186 5.39 16.72 -9.09
C VAL A 186 5.21 17.68 -7.91
N VAL A 187 6.26 17.89 -7.11
CA VAL A 187 6.19 18.73 -5.90
C VAL A 187 6.52 20.20 -6.16
N THR A 188 7.06 20.54 -7.32
CA THR A 188 7.28 21.93 -7.74
C THR A 188 6.23 22.34 -8.77
N ARG A 189 5.16 23.00 -8.32
CA ARG A 189 4.32 23.82 -9.19
C ARG A 189 4.86 25.24 -9.19
N GLU A 190 5.35 25.70 -10.33
CA GLU A 190 5.56 27.14 -10.53
C GLU A 190 4.18 27.79 -10.63
N THR A 191 3.84 28.64 -9.67
CA THR A 191 2.66 29.50 -9.76
C THR A 191 2.93 30.51 -10.87
N THR A 192 2.54 30.20 -12.11
CA THR A 192 2.45 31.21 -13.16
C THR A 192 1.31 32.14 -12.79
N ALA A 193 1.67 33.33 -12.30
CA ALA A 193 0.76 34.44 -12.03
C ALA A 193 0.04 34.94 -13.29
#